data_AF-A0A329M4S3-F1
#
_entry.id   AF-A0A329M4S3-F1
#
_cell.length_a   1.000
_cell.length_b   1.000
_cell.length_c   1.000
_cell.angle_alpha   90.00
_cell.angle_beta   90.00
_cell.angle_gamma   90.00
#
_symmetry.space_group_name_H-M   'P 1'
#
loop_
_entity.id
_entity.type
_entity.pdbx_description
1 polymer ?
#
loop_
_entity_poly.entity_id
_entity_poly.type
_entity_poly.pdbx_seq_one_letter_code
_entity_poly.pdbx_strand_id
1 'polypeptide(L)' 'MDIGFIGLGNMGFPMAARLCAAGHRMVVSDARCEALDRAVAA' A
#
# COMPACT_ATOMS: atom_id res chain seq x y z
N MET A 1 -6.13 8.45 -10.73
CA MET A 1 -4.81 8.02 -11.26
C MET A 1 -4.49 6.68 -10.63
N ASP A 2 -4.02 5.72 -11.43
CA ASP A 2 -3.62 4.41 -10.94
C ASP A 2 -2.16 4.45 -10.49
N ILE A 3 -1.90 4.07 -9.24
CA ILE A 3 -0.57 4.11 -8.61
C ILE A 3 -0.09 2.68 -8.36
N GLY A 4 1.02 2.31 -8.97
CA GLY A 4 1.78 1.10 -8.61
C GLY A 4 2.71 1.40 -7.43
N PHE A 5 2.63 0.63 -6.35
CA PHE A 5 3.41 0.86 -5.15
C PHE A 5 4.11 -0.44 -4.70
N ILE A 6 5.44 -0.44 -4.68
CA ILE A 6 6.24 -1.62 -4.32
C ILE A 6 6.94 -1.37 -2.99
N GLY A 7 6.66 -2.23 -2.01
CA GLY A 7 7.24 -2.20 -0.67
C GLY A 7 6.36 -1.49 0.36
N LEU A 8 5.79 -2.28 1.28
CA LEU A 8 4.92 -1.88 2.38
C LEU A 8 5.63 -2.03 3.73
N GLY A 9 6.90 -1.66 3.79
CA GLY A 9 7.65 -1.56 5.06
C GLY A 9 7.20 -0.39 5.94
N ASN A 10 8.00 -0.07 6.96
CA ASN A 10 7.66 0.95 7.96
C ASN A 10 7.34 2.33 7.37
N MET A 11 8.01 2.72 6.28
CA MET A 11 7.74 3.97 5.57
C MET A 11 6.68 3.81 4.47
N GLY A 12 6.71 2.69 3.74
CA GLY A 12 5.84 2.47 2.58
C GLY A 12 4.36 2.35 2.96
N PHE A 13 4.06 1.61 4.02
CA PHE A 13 2.69 1.42 4.49
C PHE A 13 1.96 2.73 4.82
N PRO A 14 2.47 3.62 5.69
CA PRO A 14 1.78 4.88 5.99
C PRO A 14 1.75 5.85 4.80
N MET A 15 2.60 5.67 3.78
CA MET A 15 2.52 6.44 2.55
C MET A 15 1.40 5.92 1.64
N ALA A 16 1.32 4.61 1.43
CA ALA A 16 0.24 3.96 0.68
C ALA A 16 -1.13 4.24 1.30
N ALA A 17 -1.24 4.18 2.63
CA ALA A 17 -2.48 4.50 3.35
C ALA A 17 -2.95 5.95 3.08
N ARG A 18 -2.03 6.93 3.06
CA ARG A 18 -2.38 8.33 2.76
C ARG A 18 -2.83 8.52 1.31
N LEU A 19 -2.18 7.85 0.37
CA LEU A 19 -2.56 7.89 -1.05
C LEU A 19 -3.94 7.26 -1.27
N CYS A 20 -4.22 6.14 -0.60
CA CYS A 20 -5.54 5.50 -0.62
C CYS A 20 -6.61 6.43 -0.02
N ALA A 21 -6.34 7.02 1.15
CA ALA A 21 -7.24 7.97 1.81
C ALA A 21 -7.50 9.24 0.98
N ALA A 22 -6.56 9.65 0.14
CA ALA A 22 -6.72 10.75 -0.82
C ALA A 22 -7.58 10.38 -2.06
N GLY A 23 -8.08 9.14 -2.14
CA GLY A 23 -8.94 8.66 -3.22
C GLY A 23 -8.19 8.17 -4.45
N HIS A 24 -6.89 7.90 -4.35
CA HIS A 24 -6.14 7.31 -5.44
C HIS A 24 -6.37 5.79 -5.50
N ARG A 25 -6.54 5.26 -6.71
CA ARG A 25 -6.62 3.82 -6.95
C ARG A 25 -5.22 3.25 -7.00
N MET A 26 -4.96 2.19 -6.25
CA MET A 26 -3.62 1.68 -6.03
C MET A 26 -3.52 0.19 -6.28
N VAL A 27 -2.37 -0.24 -6.80
CA VAL A 27 -1.95 -1.65 -6.86
C VAL A 27 -0.66 -1.75 -6.06
N VAL A 28 -0.69 -2.57 -5.00
CA VAL A 28 0.45 -2.75 -4.08
C VAL A 28 1.10 -4.11 -4.29
N SER A 29 2.43 -4.15 -4.16
CA SER A 29 3.23 -5.39 -4.18
C SER A 29 4.32 -5.33 -3.09
N ASP A 30 4.50 -6.39 -2.33
CA ASP A 30 5.60 -6.56 -1.37
C ASP A 30 6.03 -8.03 -1.42
N ALA A 31 7.31 -8.29 -1.15
CA ALA A 31 7.83 -9.65 -1.08
C ALA A 31 7.31 -10.44 0.14
N ARG A 32 6.83 -9.74 1.16
CA ARG A 32 6.27 -10.33 2.39
C ARG A 32 4.76 -10.32 2.32
N CYS A 33 4.14 -11.50 2.35
CA CYS A 33 2.69 -11.64 2.35
C CYS A 33 2.03 -10.89 3.51
N GLU A 34 2.63 -10.91 4.70
CA GLU A 34 2.12 -10.22 5.90
C GLU A 34 1.90 -8.71 5.66
N ALA A 35 2.75 -8.08 4.85
CA ALA A 35 2.65 -6.66 4.55
C ALA A 35 1.48 -6.38 3.60
N LEU A 36 1.18 -7.30 2.68
CA LEU A 36 0.01 -7.24 1.80
C LEU A 36 -1.28 -7.47 2.59
N ASP A 37 -1.32 -8.48 3.46
CA ASP A 37 -2.49 -8.78 4.30
C ASP A 37 -2.88 -7.57 5.15
N ARG A 38 -1.90 -6.90 5.75
CA ARG A 38 -2.10 -5.66 6.50
C ARG A 38 -2.67 -4.54 5.64
N ALA A 39 -2.27 -4.44 4.37
CA ALA A 39 -2.73 -3.39 3.46
C ALA A 39 -4.14 -3.64 2.92
N VAL A 40 -4.57 -4.90 2.83
CA VAL A 40 -5.94 -5.27 2.43
C VAL A 40 -6.92 -5.16 3.60
N ALA A 41 -6.44 -5.33 4.84
CA ALA A 41 -7.26 -5.22 6.05
C ALA A 41 -7.49 -3.77 6.55
N ALA A 42 -6.81 -2.78 5.97
CA ALA A 42 -6.85 -1.37 6.37
C ALA A 42 -7.83 -0.56 5.51
#